data_AF-A0AAF0HBN3-F1
#
_entry.id   AF-A0AAF0HBN3-F1
#
_cell.length_a   1.000
_cell.length_b   1.000
_cell.length_c   1.000
_cell.angle_alpha   90.00
_cell.angle_beta   90.00
_cell.angle_gamma   90.00
#
_symmetry.space_group_name_H-M   'P 1'
#
loop_
_entity.id
_entity.type
_entity.pdbx_description
1 polymer ?
#
loop_
_entity_poly.entity_id
_entity_poly.type
_entity_poly.pdbx_seq_one_letter_code
_entity_poly.pdbx_strand_id
1 'polypeptide(L)'
;MKQTQLIWLLVPVLNTLQQVFLKQSAETVSGVSYHWLDHLLMSPWFMAAIAAEIACFGIWMTVLSEVDLSAAFPLSAVSYVLIMAIAWIAYGEPVLWTQIVGSVLILAGAWLVTGSAQGDSTRQFGELSKN
;
A
#
# COMPACT_ATOMS: atom_id res chain seq x y z
N MET A 1 -3.97 14.44 -16.43
CA MET A 1 -2.61 14.10 -15.97
C MET A 1 -2.43 14.26 -14.45
N LYS A 2 -2.67 15.44 -13.83
CA LYS A 2 -2.48 15.62 -12.37
C LYS A 2 -3.47 14.84 -11.47
N GLN A 3 -4.69 14.61 -11.94
CA GLN A 3 -5.73 13.94 -11.14
C GLN A 3 -5.47 12.43 -10.99
N THR A 4 -4.90 11.79 -12.00
CA THR A 4 -4.52 10.38 -11.99
C THR A 4 -3.45 10.09 -10.94
N GLN A 5 -2.43 10.94 -10.81
CA GLN A 5 -1.35 10.75 -9.81
C GLN A 5 -1.82 10.89 -8.35
N LEU A 6 -2.84 11.71 -8.10
CA LEU A 6 -3.43 11.86 -6.75
C LEU A 6 -4.21 10.61 -6.33
N ILE A 7 -4.92 9.99 -7.27
CA ILE A 7 -5.63 8.72 -7.05
C ILE A 7 -4.65 7.60 -6.63
N TRP A 8 -3.43 7.65 -7.15
CA TRP A 8 -2.41 6.64 -6.85
C TRP A 8 -1.89 6.77 -5.42
N LEU A 9 -1.74 7.99 -4.91
CA LEU A 9 -1.39 8.23 -3.51
C LEU A 9 -2.54 7.89 -2.55
N LEU A 10 -3.78 7.88 -3.03
CA LEU A 10 -4.94 7.49 -2.23
C LEU A 10 -4.89 6.02 -1.81
N VAL A 11 -4.32 5.14 -2.64
CA VAL A 11 -4.21 3.69 -2.35
C VAL A 11 -3.35 3.41 -1.10
N PRO A 12 -2.10 3.90 -0.99
CA PRO A 12 -1.31 3.82 0.24
C PRO A 12 -2.07 4.28 1.48
N VAL A 13 -2.77 5.40 1.36
CA VAL A 13 -3.49 6.03 2.47
C VAL A 13 -4.66 5.16 2.91
N LEU A 14 -5.50 4.70 1.96
CA LEU A 14 -6.63 3.81 2.21
C LEU A 14 -6.19 2.47 2.80
N ASN A 15 -5.12 1.89 2.25
CA ASN A 15 -4.56 0.63 2.76
C ASN A 15 -4.04 0.80 4.19
N THR A 16 -3.39 1.93 4.49
CA THR A 16 -2.96 2.24 5.85
C THR A 16 -4.15 2.42 6.79
N LEU A 17 -5.18 3.13 6.34
CA LEU A 17 -6.42 3.34 7.10
C LEU A 17 -7.10 2.00 7.43
N GLN A 18 -7.13 1.06 6.48
CA GLN A 18 -7.64 -0.29 6.69
C GLN A 18 -6.85 -1.04 7.76
N GLN A 19 -5.51 -0.99 7.72
CA GLN A 19 -4.67 -1.64 8.72
C GLN A 19 -4.90 -1.09 10.13
N VAL A 20 -5.09 0.23 10.25
CA VAL A 20 -5.47 0.91 11.51
C VAL A 20 -6.83 0.41 12.00
N PHE A 21 -7.85 0.39 11.14
CA PHE A 21 -9.18 -0.08 11.53
C PHE A 21 -9.21 -1.57 11.90
N LEU A 22 -8.43 -2.41 11.21
CA LEU A 22 -8.26 -3.82 11.55
C LEU A 22 -7.60 -3.98 12.92
N LYS A 23 -6.56 -3.19 13.22
CA LYS A 23 -5.91 -3.18 14.53
C LYS A 23 -6.89 -2.79 15.64
N GLN A 24 -7.66 -1.72 15.45
CA GLN A 24 -8.71 -1.30 16.39
C GLN A 24 -9.79 -2.37 16.59
N SER A 25 -10.23 -3.02 15.51
CA SER A 25 -11.16 -4.15 15.61
C SER A 25 -10.57 -5.32 16.38
N ALA A 26 -9.31 -5.66 16.12
CA ALA A 26 -8.62 -6.75 16.83
C ALA A 26 -8.50 -6.44 18.33
N GLU A 27 -8.17 -5.21 18.71
CA GLU A 27 -8.14 -4.79 20.12
C GLU A 27 -9.54 -4.84 20.76
N THR A 28 -10.58 -4.40 20.05
CA THR A 28 -11.97 -4.44 20.54
C THR A 28 -12.47 -5.87 20.80
N VAL A 29 -11.97 -6.83 20.03
CA VAL A 29 -12.34 -8.26 20.14
C VAL A 29 -11.38 -9.05 21.03
N SER A 30 -10.23 -8.46 21.39
CA SER A 30 -9.20 -9.10 22.23
C SER A 30 -9.71 -9.33 23.66
N GLY A 31 -10.30 -10.51 23.89
CA GLY A 31 -10.89 -10.89 25.18
C GLY A 31 -12.06 -11.87 25.06
N VAL A 32 -12.62 -12.07 23.86
CA VAL A 32 -13.76 -12.97 23.63
C VAL A 32 -13.27 -14.30 23.04
N SER A 33 -13.24 -15.38 23.84
CA SER A 33 -12.60 -16.64 23.42
C SER A 33 -13.50 -17.60 22.62
N TYR A 34 -14.83 -17.47 22.68
CA TYR A 34 -15.77 -18.44 22.08
C TYR A 34 -16.68 -17.89 20.97
N HIS A 35 -16.74 -16.57 20.76
CA HIS A 35 -17.56 -15.90 19.72
C HIS A 35 -16.85 -14.70 19.08
N TRP A 36 -15.52 -14.78 18.97
CA TRP A 36 -14.72 -13.67 18.43
C TRP A 36 -15.14 -13.29 17.01
N LEU A 37 -15.57 -14.25 16.19
CA LEU A 37 -15.96 -14.01 14.79
C LEU A 37 -17.26 -13.20 14.70
N ASP A 38 -18.27 -13.53 15.51
CA ASP A 38 -19.55 -12.80 15.55
C ASP A 38 -19.35 -11.37 16.04
N HIS A 39 -18.53 -11.19 17.08
CA HIS A 39 -18.17 -9.87 17.60
C HIS A 39 -17.34 -9.05 16.62
N LEU A 40 -16.45 -9.69 15.87
CA LEU A 40 -15.64 -9.06 14.84
C LEU A 40 -16.51 -8.60 13.66
N LEU A 41 -17.46 -9.44 13.22
CA LEU A 41 -18.41 -9.09 12.15
C LEU A 41 -19.40 -8.00 12.56
N MET A 42 -19.75 -7.91 13.84
CA MET A 42 -20.57 -6.83 14.40
C MET A 42 -19.79 -5.56 14.75
N SER A 43 -18.46 -5.57 14.66
CA SER A 43 -17.63 -4.39 14.95
C SER A 43 -17.80 -3.34 13.85
N PRO A 44 -18.23 -2.11 14.18
CA PRO A 44 -18.32 -1.01 13.21
C PRO A 44 -16.97 -0.72 12.55
N TRP A 45 -15.88 -0.91 13.28
CA TRP A 45 -14.51 -0.72 12.78
C TRP A 45 -14.12 -1.77 11.75
N PHE A 46 -14.61 -3.01 11.88
CA PHE A 46 -14.33 -4.07 10.91
C PHE A 46 -15.10 -3.82 9.61
N MET A 47 -16.36 -3.38 9.71
CA MET A 47 -17.13 -2.96 8.54
C MET A 47 -16.47 -1.77 7.83
N ALA A 48 -15.96 -0.79 8.58
CA ALA A 48 -15.22 0.34 8.02
C ALA A 48 -13.92 -0.12 7.33
N ALA A 49 -13.20 -1.09 7.91
CA ALA A 49 -12.02 -1.69 7.28
C ALA A 49 -12.37 -2.40 5.97
N ILE A 50 -13.45 -3.17 5.93
CA ILE A 50 -13.91 -3.85 4.71
C ILE A 50 -14.35 -2.83 3.64
N ALA A 51 -15.09 -1.80 4.02
CA ALA A 51 -15.50 -0.76 3.08
C ALA A 51 -14.28 -0.02 2.49
N ALA A 52 -13.29 0.28 3.33
CA ALA A 52 -12.02 0.86 2.90
C ALA A 52 -11.24 -0.08 1.96
N GLU A 53 -11.21 -1.38 2.25
CA GLU A 53 -10.57 -2.39 1.39
C GLU A 53 -11.27 -2.48 0.02
N ILE A 54 -12.60 -2.54 -0.02
CA ILE A 54 -13.34 -2.59 -1.29
C ILE A 54 -13.06 -1.34 -2.13
N ALA A 55 -13.03 -0.17 -1.50
CA ALA A 55 -12.69 1.09 -2.18
C ALA A 55 -11.23 1.09 -2.67
N CYS A 56 -10.29 0.65 -1.83
CA CYS A 56 -8.88 0.51 -2.15
C CYS A 56 -8.68 -0.44 -3.33
N PHE A 57 -9.34 -1.60 -3.31
CA PHE A 57 -9.29 -2.60 -4.37
C PHE A 57 -9.84 -2.08 -5.69
N GLY A 58 -10.94 -1.33 -5.67
CA GLY A 58 -11.50 -0.68 -6.86
C GLY A 58 -10.50 0.29 -7.49
N ILE A 59 -9.89 1.15 -6.67
CA ILE A 59 -8.87 2.10 -7.13
C ILE A 59 -7.63 1.35 -7.64
N TRP A 60 -7.21 0.29 -6.94
CA TRP A 60 -6.05 -0.52 -7.31
C TRP A 60 -6.25 -1.21 -8.66
N MET A 61 -7.44 -1.73 -8.94
CA MET A 61 -7.77 -2.26 -10.27
C MET A 61 -7.69 -1.19 -11.36
N THR A 62 -8.15 0.04 -11.10
CA THR A 62 -8.00 1.16 -12.04
C THR A 62 -6.53 1.48 -12.28
N VAL A 63 -5.72 1.53 -11.23
CA VAL A 63 -4.27 1.74 -11.34
C VAL A 63 -3.64 0.64 -12.20
N LEU A 64 -3.90 -0.62 -11.90
CA LEU A 64 -3.41 -1.77 -12.66
C LEU A 64 -3.89 -1.81 -14.11
N SER A 65 -5.02 -1.17 -14.41
CA SER A 65 -5.52 -1.06 -15.79
C SER A 65 -4.81 0.03 -16.59
N GLU A 66 -4.15 0.99 -15.94
CA GLU A 66 -3.49 2.13 -16.59
C GLU A 66 -1.96 2.05 -16.54
N VAL A 67 -1.39 1.28 -15.61
CA VAL A 67 0.06 1.08 -15.46
C VAL A 67 0.43 -0.39 -15.38
N ASP A 68 1.58 -0.72 -15.96
CA ASP A 68 2.19 -2.03 -15.82
C ASP A 68 2.43 -2.38 -14.36
N LEU A 69 2.32 -3.68 -14.05
CA LEU A 69 2.55 -4.23 -12.71
C LEU A 69 3.88 -3.73 -12.10
N SER A 70 4.92 -3.61 -12.94
CA SER A 70 6.25 -3.10 -12.54
C SER A 70 6.25 -1.64 -12.08
N ALA A 71 5.38 -0.79 -12.63
CA ALA A 71 5.26 0.60 -12.21
C ALA A 71 4.42 0.76 -10.93
N ALA A 72 3.64 -0.26 -10.56
CA ALA A 72 2.89 -0.30 -9.31
C ALA A 72 3.75 -0.70 -8.10
N PHE A 73 4.88 -1.40 -8.32
CA PHE A 73 5.81 -1.83 -7.26
C PHE A 73 6.33 -0.69 -6.35
N PRO A 74 6.82 0.46 -6.90
CA PRO A 74 7.21 1.60 -6.09
C PRO A 74 6.06 2.18 -5.27
N LEU A 75 4.83 2.15 -5.81
CA LEU A 75 3.66 2.63 -5.09
C LEU A 75 3.36 1.75 -3.88
N SER A 76 3.41 0.43 -4.05
CA SER A 76 3.25 -0.53 -2.95
C SER A 76 4.36 -0.41 -1.90
N ALA A 77 5.60 -0.14 -2.31
CA ALA A 77 6.70 0.12 -1.39
C ALA A 77 6.44 1.35 -0.51
N VAL A 78 5.95 2.44 -1.11
CA VAL A 78 5.56 3.66 -0.38
C VAL A 78 4.42 3.38 0.59
N SER A 79 3.41 2.59 0.20
CA SER A 79 2.34 2.14 1.10
C SER A 79 2.89 1.45 2.34
N TYR A 80 3.86 0.55 2.19
CA TYR A 80 4.46 -0.17 3.31
C TYR A 80 5.15 0.79 4.31
N VAL A 81 5.88 1.77 3.78
CA VAL A 81 6.54 2.80 4.59
C VAL A 81 5.52 3.66 5.33
N LEU A 82 4.42 4.06 4.66
CA LEU A 82 3.32 4.81 5.29
C LEU A 82 2.64 4.02 6.40
N ILE A 83 2.37 2.73 6.17
CA ILE A 83 1.79 1.83 7.18
C ILE A 83 2.69 1.77 8.41
N MET A 84 4.00 1.60 8.22
CA MET A 84 4.95 1.61 9.33
C MET A 84 5.01 2.95 10.06
N ALA A 85 5.01 4.07 9.33
CA ALA A 85 5.03 5.39 9.95
C ALA A 85 3.77 5.64 10.78
N ILE A 86 2.60 5.24 10.28
CA ILE A 86 1.34 5.35 11.02
C ILE A 86 1.30 4.36 12.18
N ALA A 87 1.80 3.13 12.03
CA ALA A 87 1.90 2.19 13.15
C ALA A 87 2.75 2.75 14.30
N TRP A 88 3.85 3.44 13.97
CA TRP A 88 4.69 4.10 14.96
C TRP A 88 3.99 5.29 15.63
N ILE A 89 3.38 6.18 14.85
CA ILE A 89 2.79 7.43 15.35
C ILE A 89 1.46 7.17 16.08
N ALA A 90 0.59 6.32 15.51
CA ALA A 90 -0.77 6.10 16.01
C ALA A 90 -0.85 5.05 17.11
N TYR A 91 0.00 4.01 17.06
CA TYR A 91 -0.02 2.90 18.03
C TYR A 91 1.20 2.88 18.95
N GLY A 92 2.22 3.71 18.69
CA GLY A 92 3.43 3.73 19.50
C GLY A 92 4.21 2.41 19.45
N GLU A 93 3.96 1.55 18.46
CA GLU A 93 4.64 0.27 18.37
C GLU A 93 6.13 0.50 18.07
N PRO A 94 7.05 -0.14 18.82
CA PRO A 94 8.47 0.06 18.61
C PRO A 94 8.84 -0.43 17.22
N VAL A 95 9.08 0.51 16.31
CA VAL A 95 9.60 0.22 14.97
C VAL A 95 11.00 -0.33 15.14
N LEU A 96 11.12 -1.64 14.90
CA LEU A 96 12.41 -2.32 14.96
C LEU A 96 13.34 -1.74 13.88
N TRP A 97 14.62 -1.60 14.20
CA TRP A 97 15.64 -1.20 13.22
C TRP A 97 15.66 -2.12 11.99
N THR A 98 15.28 -3.38 12.14
CA THR A 98 15.10 -4.34 11.05
C THR A 98 14.00 -3.93 10.07
N GLN A 99 12.91 -3.33 10.53
CA GLN A 99 11.82 -2.83 9.68
C GLN A 99 12.24 -1.60 8.86
N ILE A 100 13.06 -0.72 9.44
CA ILE A 100 13.64 0.43 8.74
C ILE A 100 14.62 -0.03 7.66
N VAL A 101 15.54 -0.94 8.00
CA VAL A 101 16.48 -1.52 7.04
C VAL A 101 15.74 -2.25 5.93
N GLY A 102 14.69 -3.01 6.26
CA GLY A 102 13.83 -3.68 5.28
C GLY A 102 13.13 -2.69 4.35
N SER A 103 12.59 -1.59 4.89
CA SER A 103 11.95 -0.53 4.11
C SER A 103 12.91 0.16 3.15
N VAL A 104 14.12 0.48 3.59
CA VAL A 104 15.17 1.03 2.73
C VAL A 104 15.55 0.04 1.62
N LEU A 105 15.62 -1.25 1.94
CA LEU A 105 15.91 -2.30 0.95
C LEU A 105 14.78 -2.45 -0.09
N ILE A 106 13.52 -2.37 0.34
CA ILE A 106 12.34 -2.40 -0.56
C ILE A 106 12.34 -1.15 -1.46
N LEU A 107 12.61 0.04 -0.90
CA LEU A 107 12.73 1.28 -1.67
C LEU A 107 13.88 1.19 -2.70
N ALA A 108 15.02 0.63 -2.31
CA ALA A 108 16.14 0.40 -3.22
C ALA A 108 15.79 -0.60 -4.33
N GLY A 109 15.09 -1.69 -3.99
CA GLY A 109 14.59 -2.66 -4.96
C GLY A 109 13.59 -2.03 -5.95
N ALA A 110 12.65 -1.23 -5.44
CA ALA A 110 11.69 -0.50 -6.26
C ALA A 110 12.39 0.50 -7.21
N TRP A 111 13.40 1.22 -6.73
CA TRP A 111 14.21 2.12 -7.54
C TRP A 111 14.97 1.39 -8.66
N LEU A 112 15.44 0.17 -8.39
CA LEU A 112 16.11 -0.66 -9.39
C LEU A 112 15.15 -1.07 -10.51
N VAL A 113 13.91 -1.44 -10.15
CA VAL A 113 12.86 -1.87 -11.09
C VAL A 113 12.42 -0.72 -11.99
N THR A 114 12.24 0.50 -11.46
CA THR A 114 11.94 1.69 -12.28
C THR A 114 13.15 2.13 -13.11
N GLY A 115 14.37 1.98 -12.59
CA GLY A 115 15.60 2.20 -13.35
C GLY A 115 15.71 1.31 -14.60
N SER A 116 15.28 0.05 -14.51
CA SER A 116 15.20 -0.84 -15.69
C SER A 116 14.08 -0.46 -16.66
N ALA A 117 12.90 -0.03 -16.17
CA ALA A 117 11.79 0.37 -17.03
C ALA A 117 12.10 1.62 -17.88
N GLN A 118 12.86 2.58 -17.33
CA GLN A 118 13.28 3.79 -18.06
C GLN A 118 14.31 3.49 -19.18
N GLY A 119 15.08 2.41 -19.03
CA GLY A 119 16.13 2.00 -19.96
C GLY A 119 15.59 1.52 -21.31
N ASP A 120 14.42 0.87 -21.32
CA ASP A 120 13.83 0.31 -22.54
C ASP A 120 13.15 1.37 -23.41
N SER A 121 12.45 2.35 -22.81
CA SER A 121 11.84 3.46 -23.57
C SER A 121 12.90 4.35 -24.24
N THR A 122 14.06 4.54 -23.60
CA THR A 122 15.17 5.34 -24.13
C THR A 122 15.87 4.63 -25.30
N ARG A 123 15.95 3.29 -25.28
CA ARG A 123 16.52 2.48 -26.36
C ARG A 123 15.62 2.47 -27.60
N GLN A 124 14.31 2.32 -27.42
CA GLN A 124 13.36 2.26 -28.54
C GLN A 124 13.28 3.58 -29.32
N PHE A 125 13.34 4.73 -28.63
CA PHE A 125 13.40 6.05 -29.27
C PHE A 125 14.71 6.28 -30.03
N GLY A 126 15.82 5.75 -29.53
CA GLY A 126 17.14 5.82 -30.18
C GLY A 126 17.23 4.99 -31.48
N GLU A 127 16.49 3.89 -31.57
CA GLU A 127 16.41 3.09 -32.81
C GLU A 127 15.49 3.72 -33.86
N LEU A 128 14.36 4.32 -33.45
CA LEU A 128 13.43 4.99 -34.36
C LEU A 128 13.99 6.31 -34.92
N SER A 129 14.91 6.97 -34.22
CA SER A 129 15.60 8.17 -34.72
C SER A 129 16.73 7.84 -35.72
N LYS A 130 17.10 6.56 -35.85
CA LYS A 130 18.21 6.11 -36.72
C LYS A 130 17.76 5.55 -38.07
N ASN A 131 16.46 5.35 -38.28
CA ASN A 131 15.84 5.00 -39.57
C ASN A 131 15.10 6.21 -40.16
#